data_AF-A0A2V3I7N5-F1
#
_entry.id   AF-A0A2V3I7N5-F1
#
_cell.length_a   1.000
_cell.length_b   1.000
_cell.length_c   1.000
_cell.angle_alpha   90.00
_cell.angle_beta   90.00
_cell.angle_gamma   90.00
#
_symmetry.space_group_name_H-M   'P 1'
#
loop_
_entity.id
_entity.type
_entity.pdbx_description
1 polymer ?
#
loop_
_entity_poly.entity_id
_entity_poly.type
_entity_poly.pdbx_seq_one_letter_code
_entity_poly.pdbx_strand_id
1 'polypeptide(L)'
;MEVKRSSRTKTAASVIIPFVLLAVMIGYVFGPGSELISFGVVIPEISIEKVEFVDSEIIATVRNTGPIAVDVVMADINDRIYPAAIEPDKHLERFESAIVRIPFEWNEGEPYAVGLTIDDGTRFEKQVDVAAPSIQPTVEMITYFAIIGTYVGIIPVMIGLLWFPFIS
;
A
#
# COMPACT_ATOMS: atom_id res chain seq x y z
N MET A 1 -9.34 -45.76 -56.36
CA MET A 1 -8.42 -44.88 -55.60
C MET A 1 -9.24 -43.67 -55.17
N GLU A 2 -8.90 -43.00 -54.05
CA GLU A 2 -9.76 -42.08 -53.27
C GLU A 2 -10.73 -42.87 -52.36
N VAL A 3 -10.70 -42.79 -51.03
CA VAL A 3 -10.82 -41.61 -50.18
C VAL A 3 -10.10 -41.90 -48.85
N LYS A 4 -8.94 -41.28 -48.58
CA LYS A 4 -8.34 -41.27 -47.21
C LYS A 4 -7.50 -40.04 -46.87
N ARG A 5 -7.43 -39.03 -47.75
CA ARG A 5 -6.73 -37.78 -47.46
C ARG A 5 -7.55 -36.85 -46.55
N SER A 6 -8.87 -36.75 -46.77
CA SER A 6 -9.76 -35.78 -46.10
C SER A 6 -9.74 -35.81 -44.56
N SER A 7 -9.66 -36.99 -43.93
CA SER A 7 -9.62 -37.09 -42.46
C SER A 7 -8.31 -36.58 -41.85
N ARG A 8 -7.14 -36.93 -42.44
CA ARG A 8 -5.85 -36.43 -41.96
C ARG A 8 -5.68 -34.93 -42.18
N THR A 9 -6.19 -34.37 -43.28
CA THR A 9 -6.17 -32.92 -43.48
C THR A 9 -7.08 -32.19 -42.50
N LYS A 10 -8.25 -32.75 -42.16
CA LYS A 10 -9.13 -32.17 -41.13
C LYS A 10 -8.49 -32.18 -39.74
N THR A 11 -7.82 -33.27 -39.36
CA THR A 11 -7.11 -33.36 -38.07
C THR A 11 -5.84 -32.50 -38.03
N ALA A 12 -5.09 -32.41 -39.13
CA ALA A 12 -3.93 -31.53 -39.21
C ALA A 12 -4.35 -30.05 -39.18
N ALA A 13 -5.41 -29.69 -39.90
CA ALA A 13 -5.98 -28.36 -39.87
C ALA A 13 -6.51 -27.99 -38.47
N SER A 14 -7.16 -28.93 -37.76
CA SER A 14 -7.65 -28.66 -36.40
C SER A 14 -6.53 -28.42 -35.39
N VAL A 15 -5.31 -28.92 -35.65
CA VAL A 15 -4.13 -28.64 -34.81
C VAL A 15 -3.46 -27.35 -35.25
N ILE A 16 -3.25 -27.14 -36.55
CA ILE A 16 -2.48 -26.00 -37.07
C ILE A 16 -3.25 -24.68 -36.91
N ILE A 17 -4.56 -24.68 -37.13
CA ILE A 17 -5.39 -23.47 -37.10
C ILE A 17 -5.28 -22.74 -35.74
N PRO A 18 -5.45 -23.39 -34.58
CA PRO A 18 -5.25 -22.76 -33.28
C PRO A 18 -3.88 -22.10 -33.10
N PHE A 19 -2.79 -22.74 -33.54
CA PHE A 19 -1.44 -22.16 -33.41
C PHE A 19 -1.24 -20.95 -34.32
N VAL A 20 -1.75 -21.00 -35.55
CA VAL A 20 -1.69 -19.85 -36.47
C VAL A 20 -2.50 -18.69 -35.91
N LEU A 21 -3.71 -18.97 -35.40
CA LEU A 21 -4.56 -17.95 -34.79
C LEU A 21 -3.90 -17.35 -33.54
N LEU A 22 -3.27 -18.19 -32.70
CA LEU A 22 -2.47 -17.75 -31.56
C LEU A 22 -1.30 -16.86 -31.98
N ALA A 23 -0.55 -17.25 -33.02
CA ALA A 23 0.58 -16.46 -33.52
C ALA A 23 0.13 -15.10 -34.08
N VAL A 24 -0.98 -15.06 -34.81
CA VAL A 24 -1.60 -13.81 -35.30
C VAL A 24 -2.05 -12.94 -34.12
N MET A 25 -2.68 -13.53 -33.11
CA MET A 25 -3.11 -12.80 -31.92
C MET A 25 -1.93 -12.21 -31.16
N ILE A 26 -0.86 -12.98 -30.94
CA ILE A 26 0.38 -12.50 -30.31
C ILE A 26 1.00 -11.37 -31.15
N GLY A 27 1.14 -11.56 -32.46
CA GLY A 27 1.67 -10.54 -33.36
C GLY A 27 0.83 -9.26 -33.39
N TYR A 28 -0.49 -9.38 -33.28
CA TYR A 28 -1.39 -8.24 -33.15
C TYR A 28 -1.19 -7.51 -31.83
N VAL A 29 -1.25 -8.23 -30.69
CA VAL A 29 -1.12 -7.65 -29.34
C VAL A 29 0.23 -6.98 -29.12
N PHE A 30 1.33 -7.54 -29.62
CA PHE A 30 2.66 -6.92 -29.50
C PHE A 30 2.99 -5.93 -30.62
N GLY A 31 2.08 -5.72 -31.58
CA GLY A 31 2.25 -4.81 -32.70
C GLY A 31 1.14 -3.75 -32.74
N PRO A 32 0.20 -3.80 -33.70
CA PRO A 32 -0.86 -2.80 -33.84
C PRO A 32 -1.78 -2.66 -32.62
N GLY A 33 -1.98 -3.75 -31.88
CA GLY A 33 -2.80 -3.80 -30.67
C GLY A 33 -2.01 -3.60 -29.37
N SER A 34 -0.77 -3.12 -29.43
CA SER A 34 0.07 -2.89 -28.23
C SER A 34 -0.53 -1.89 -27.25
N GLU A 35 -1.38 -0.99 -27.74
CA GLU A 35 -2.16 -0.09 -26.88
C GLU A 35 -3.13 -0.84 -25.94
N LEU A 36 -3.59 -2.05 -26.32
CA LEU A 36 -4.46 -2.88 -25.46
C LEU A 36 -3.75 -3.40 -24.20
N ILE A 37 -2.41 -3.40 -24.19
CA ILE A 37 -1.56 -3.84 -23.07
C ILE A 37 -0.69 -2.71 -22.52
N SER A 38 -0.78 -1.51 -23.07
CA SER A 38 -0.08 -0.33 -22.58
C SER A 38 -0.85 0.24 -21.39
N PHE A 39 -0.25 0.24 -20.20
CA PHE A 39 -0.86 0.74 -18.97
C PHE A 39 -0.87 2.28 -18.87
N GLY A 40 -0.81 2.97 -20.00
CA GLY A 40 -0.71 4.43 -20.07
C GLY A 40 0.66 4.93 -19.61
N VAL A 41 0.70 6.21 -19.25
CA VAL A 41 1.91 6.84 -18.68
C VAL A 41 1.99 6.48 -17.21
N VAL A 42 3.15 5.99 -16.78
CA VAL A 42 3.42 5.76 -15.37
C VAL A 42 3.57 7.10 -14.65
N ILE A 43 2.77 7.31 -13.61
CA ILE A 43 2.74 8.55 -12.81
C ILE A 43 3.25 8.20 -11.41
N PRO A 44 4.01 9.09 -10.75
CA PRO A 44 4.40 8.88 -9.37
C PRO A 44 3.17 8.89 -8.45
N GLU A 45 3.24 8.13 -7.37
CA GLU A 45 2.16 8.07 -6.38
C GLU A 45 2.74 7.78 -5.00
N ILE A 46 2.48 8.69 -4.06
CA ILE A 46 2.78 8.48 -2.64
C ILE A 46 1.49 8.53 -1.82
N SER A 47 1.47 7.73 -0.76
CA SER A 47 0.38 7.69 0.20
C SER A 47 0.89 8.08 1.58
N ILE A 48 0.25 9.07 2.19
CA ILE A 48 0.44 9.42 3.60
C ILE A 48 -0.47 8.50 4.41
N GLU A 49 0.12 7.45 4.97
CA GLU A 49 -0.62 6.37 5.65
C GLU A 49 -1.10 6.79 7.04
N LYS A 50 -0.25 7.55 7.73
CA LYS A 50 -0.46 7.91 9.13
C LYS A 50 0.08 9.31 9.37
N VAL A 51 -0.67 10.09 10.13
CA VAL A 51 -0.25 11.39 10.66
C VAL A 51 -0.37 11.32 12.17
N GLU A 52 0.73 11.56 12.85
CA GLU A 52 0.87 11.53 14.29
C GLU A 52 1.22 12.92 14.80
N PHE A 53 0.49 13.34 15.83
CA PHE A 53 0.73 14.58 16.54
C PHE A 53 1.43 14.23 17.85
N VAL A 54 2.67 14.67 18.01
CA VAL A 54 3.52 14.34 19.17
C VAL A 54 4.25 15.59 19.61
N ASP A 55 4.03 16.04 20.84
CA ASP A 55 4.66 17.23 21.41
C ASP A 55 4.59 18.45 20.47
N SER A 56 5.73 18.96 19.98
CA SER A 56 5.81 20.08 19.03
C SER A 56 6.17 19.62 17.61
N GLU A 57 5.74 18.42 17.22
CA GLU A 57 6.00 17.83 15.91
C GLU A 57 4.73 17.19 15.31
N ILE A 58 4.63 17.30 13.99
CA ILE A 58 3.73 16.47 13.17
C ILE A 58 4.59 15.45 12.43
N ILE A 59 4.30 14.17 12.64
CA ILE A 59 5.03 13.05 12.05
C ILE A 59 4.12 12.38 11.02
N ALA A 60 4.54 12.37 9.75
CA ALA A 60 3.82 11.71 8.68
C ALA A 60 4.57 10.45 8.22
N THR A 61 3.89 9.31 8.23
CA THR A 61 4.40 8.08 7.60
C THR A 61 3.95 8.05 6.15
N VAL A 62 4.91 7.96 5.26
CA VAL A 62 4.72 8.04 3.81
C VAL A 62 5.16 6.73 3.20
N ARG A 63 4.43 6.26 2.19
CA ARG A 63 4.82 5.11 1.39
C ARG A 63 4.68 5.41 -0.09
N ASN A 64 5.65 4.97 -0.89
CA ASN A 64 5.53 4.98 -2.35
C ASN A 64 4.60 3.85 -2.80
N THR A 65 3.39 4.20 -3.24
CA THR A 65 2.41 3.24 -3.78
C THR A 65 2.48 3.14 -5.31
N GLY A 66 3.21 4.06 -5.95
CA GLY A 66 3.36 4.14 -7.39
C GLY A 66 4.32 3.10 -7.99
N PRO A 67 4.45 3.06 -9.32
CA PRO A 67 5.32 2.09 -10.01
C PRO A 67 6.77 2.56 -10.14
N ILE A 68 7.06 3.84 -9.88
CA ILE A 68 8.36 4.48 -10.03
C ILE A 68 8.89 4.97 -8.69
N ALA A 69 10.22 5.01 -8.54
CA ALA A 69 10.86 5.64 -7.41
C ALA A 69 10.64 7.16 -7.41
N VAL A 70 10.58 7.76 -6.23
CA VAL A 70 10.27 9.19 -6.03
C VAL A 70 11.14 9.77 -4.93
N ASP A 71 11.43 11.06 -5.00
CA ASP A 71 12.10 11.80 -3.94
C ASP A 71 11.14 12.77 -3.28
N VAL A 72 10.95 12.67 -1.96
CA VAL A 72 10.19 13.68 -1.20
C VAL A 72 11.09 14.89 -0.94
N VAL A 73 10.72 16.06 -1.47
CA VAL A 73 11.59 17.26 -1.44
C VAL A 73 11.10 18.34 -0.49
N MET A 74 9.80 18.36 -0.18
CA MET A 74 9.19 19.43 0.60
C MET A 74 7.98 18.93 1.37
N ALA A 75 7.79 19.48 2.57
CA ALA A 75 6.62 19.27 3.39
C ALA A 75 5.95 20.61 3.69
N ASP A 76 4.62 20.59 3.75
CA ASP A 76 3.81 21.75 4.08
C ASP A 76 2.68 21.38 5.07
N ILE A 77 2.30 22.33 5.90
CA ILE A 77 1.15 22.24 6.80
C ILE A 77 0.22 23.40 6.45
N ASN A 78 -1.02 23.10 6.07
CA ASN A 78 -2.01 24.09 5.62
C ASN A 78 -1.44 25.00 4.51
N ASP A 79 -0.83 24.39 3.48
CA ASP A 79 -0.20 25.04 2.33
C ASP A 79 0.98 25.97 2.67
N ARG A 80 1.50 25.89 3.90
CA ARG A 80 2.72 26.60 4.30
C ARG A 80 3.87 25.64 4.43
N ILE A 81 4.96 25.95 3.74
CA ILE A 81 6.18 25.12 3.71
C ILE A 81 6.92 25.21 5.04
N TYR A 82 7.34 24.06 5.55
CA TYR A 82 8.17 23.93 6.76
C TYR A 82 9.40 23.05 6.48
N PRO A 83 10.52 23.28 7.18
CA PRO A 83 11.65 22.35 7.12
C PRO A 83 11.20 21.00 7.70
N ALA A 84 11.50 19.90 7.03
CA ALA A 84 11.17 18.57 7.53
C ALA A 84 12.38 17.65 7.47
N ALA A 85 12.52 16.78 8.47
CA ALA A 85 13.48 15.70 8.46
C ALA A 85 12.82 14.44 7.87
N ILE A 86 13.47 13.79 6.92
CA ILE A 86 12.95 12.58 6.27
C ILE A 86 13.91 11.44 6.60
N GLU A 87 13.39 10.40 7.23
CA GLU A 87 14.15 9.23 7.68
C GLU A 87 13.57 7.95 7.07
N PRO A 88 14.39 6.98 6.61
CA PRO A 88 15.86 6.99 6.64
C PRO A 88 16.51 7.78 5.48
N ASP A 89 15.80 7.93 4.36
CA ASP A 89 16.23 8.68 3.18
C ASP A 89 15.00 9.34 2.53
N LYS A 90 15.24 10.41 1.77
CA LYS A 90 14.21 11.10 0.98
C LYS A 90 13.81 10.32 -0.28
N HIS A 91 14.68 9.40 -0.73
CA HIS A 91 14.44 8.52 -1.86
C HIS A 91 13.58 7.33 -1.42
N LEU A 92 12.48 7.12 -2.13
CA LEU A 92 11.55 6.02 -1.88
C LEU A 92 11.44 5.15 -3.11
N GLU A 93 12.04 3.96 -3.06
CA GLU A 93 11.73 2.90 -4.02
C GLU A 93 10.28 2.45 -3.86
N ARG A 94 9.80 1.68 -4.83
CA ARG A 94 8.42 1.18 -4.81
C ARG A 94 8.14 0.38 -3.52
N PHE A 95 7.07 0.76 -2.82
CA PHE A 95 6.64 0.23 -1.53
C PHE A 95 7.56 0.51 -0.34
N GLU A 96 8.61 1.32 -0.51
CA GLU A 96 9.36 1.81 0.62
C GLU A 96 8.59 2.88 1.38
N SER A 97 8.86 2.94 2.67
CA SER A 97 8.26 3.88 3.60
C SER A 97 9.32 4.76 4.23
N ALA A 98 8.98 6.03 4.42
CA ALA A 98 9.77 6.99 5.18
C ALA A 98 8.90 7.70 6.22
N ILE A 99 9.57 8.24 7.23
CA ILE A 99 8.99 9.07 8.27
C ILE A 99 9.41 10.51 7.97
N VAL A 100 8.42 11.38 7.79
CA VAL A 100 8.62 12.83 7.61
C VAL A 100 8.26 13.52 8.91
N ARG A 101 9.25 14.09 9.60
CA ARG A 101 9.10 14.82 10.86
C ARG A 101 9.09 16.32 10.58
N ILE A 102 7.99 16.98 10.90
CA ILE A 102 7.78 18.41 10.67
C ILE A 102 7.71 19.09 12.04
N PRO A 103 8.70 19.93 12.42
CA PRO A 103 8.67 20.69 13.66
C PRO A 103 7.59 21.77 13.55
N PHE A 104 6.47 21.53 14.20
CA PHE A 104 5.27 22.36 14.11
C PHE A 104 4.50 22.31 15.42
N GLU A 105 4.22 23.47 16.01
CA GLU A 105 3.36 23.60 17.19
C GLU A 105 1.90 23.48 16.75
N TRP A 106 1.27 22.35 17.10
CA TRP A 106 -0.13 22.05 16.79
C TRP A 106 -1.02 22.20 18.03
N ASN A 107 -2.31 22.40 17.80
CA ASN A 107 -3.34 22.48 18.83
C ASN A 107 -4.28 21.27 18.73
N GLU A 108 -4.66 20.73 19.88
CA GLU A 108 -5.64 19.65 19.95
C GLU A 108 -7.01 20.12 19.44
N GLY A 109 -7.67 19.29 18.64
CA GLY A 109 -8.98 19.58 18.07
C GLY A 109 -8.97 20.43 16.80
N GLU A 110 -7.80 20.93 16.36
CA GLU A 110 -7.68 21.73 15.15
C GLU A 110 -7.53 20.84 13.90
N PRO A 111 -8.17 21.18 12.76
CA PRO A 111 -7.94 20.49 11.51
C PRO A 111 -6.60 20.91 10.87
N TYR A 112 -5.88 19.94 10.31
CA TYR A 112 -4.65 20.19 9.56
C TYR A 112 -4.65 19.44 8.23
N ALA A 113 -4.13 20.10 7.19
CA ALA A 113 -3.76 19.47 5.93
C ALA A 113 -2.24 19.29 5.90
N VAL A 114 -1.77 18.04 5.92
CA VAL A 114 -0.36 17.71 5.77
C VAL A 114 -0.09 17.43 4.30
N GLY A 115 0.72 18.27 3.67
CA GLY A 115 1.12 18.16 2.28
C GLY A 115 2.57 17.73 2.13
N LEU A 116 2.84 16.89 1.14
CA LEU A 116 4.17 16.49 0.73
C LEU A 116 4.30 16.68 -0.78
N THR A 117 5.40 17.30 -1.18
CA THR A 117 5.71 17.52 -2.60
C THR A 117 6.94 16.69 -2.97
N ILE A 118 6.84 15.99 -4.09
CA ILE A 118 7.93 15.18 -4.65
C ILE A 118 8.75 15.98 -5.67
N ASP A 119 9.83 15.39 -6.17
CA ASP A 119 10.81 16.03 -7.07
C ASP A 119 10.24 16.50 -8.42
N ASP A 120 9.18 15.88 -8.91
CA ASP A 120 8.47 16.32 -10.12
C ASP A 120 7.51 17.50 -9.90
N GLY A 121 7.38 17.96 -8.65
CA GLY A 121 6.49 19.05 -8.25
C GLY A 121 5.05 18.63 -7.94
N THR A 122 4.71 17.35 -8.04
CA THR A 122 3.40 16.83 -7.64
C THR A 122 3.25 16.88 -6.13
N ARG A 123 2.14 17.44 -5.66
CA ARG A 123 1.79 17.51 -4.24
C ARG A 123 0.72 16.49 -3.89
N PHE A 124 0.96 15.77 -2.80
CA PHE A 124 0.02 14.83 -2.19
C PHE A 124 -0.34 15.33 -0.80
N GLU A 125 -1.63 15.30 -0.45
CA GLU A 125 -2.08 15.78 0.84
C GLU A 125 -2.89 14.74 1.60
N LYS A 126 -2.84 14.87 2.93
CA LYS A 126 -3.72 14.17 3.86
C LYS A 126 -4.36 15.17 4.80
N GLN A 127 -5.68 15.24 4.74
CA GLN A 127 -6.47 16.01 5.70
C GLN A 127 -6.69 15.20 6.97
N VAL A 128 -6.47 15.86 8.10
CA VAL A 128 -6.81 15.40 9.43
C VAL A 128 -7.86 16.36 9.97
N ASP A 129 -9.09 15.87 10.12
CA ASP A 129 -10.23 16.71 10.55
C ASP A 129 -10.09 17.20 11.99
N VAL A 130 -9.45 16.40 12.84
CA VAL A 130 -9.30 16.66 14.27
C VAL A 130 -7.93 16.14 14.71
N ALA A 131 -7.00 17.04 15.01
CA ALA A 131 -5.72 16.68 15.60
C ALA A 131 -5.93 16.16 17.02
N ALA A 132 -5.33 15.02 17.33
CA ALA A 132 -5.33 14.44 18.67
C ALA A 132 -3.93 13.92 19.00
N PRO A 133 -3.50 14.04 20.27
CA PRO A 133 -2.24 13.46 20.72
C PRO A 133 -2.16 11.98 20.36
N SER A 134 -1.02 11.57 19.82
CA SER A 134 -0.80 10.17 19.47
C SER A 134 -0.69 9.33 20.75
N ILE A 135 -1.39 8.19 20.79
CA ILE A 135 -1.36 7.29 21.93
C ILE A 135 0.03 6.66 22.02
N GLN A 136 0.80 7.02 23.04
CA GLN A 136 2.08 6.38 23.31
C GLN A 136 1.85 5.11 24.15
N PRO A 137 2.37 3.94 23.72
CA PRO A 137 2.21 2.72 24.49
C PRO A 137 2.97 2.83 25.81
N THR A 138 2.25 2.77 26.93
CA THR A 138 2.84 2.79 28.27
C THR A 138 2.91 1.37 28.85
N VAL A 139 3.87 1.13 29.73
CA VAL A 139 4.01 -0.15 30.46
C VAL A 139 2.74 -0.50 31.22
N GLU A 140 2.09 0.51 31.81
CA GLU A 140 0.82 0.37 32.51
C GLU A 140 -0.28 -0.11 31.54
N MET A 141 -0.43 0.52 30.38
CA MET A 141 -1.41 0.11 29.37
C MET A 141 -1.17 -1.31 28.87
N ILE A 142 0.09 -1.68 28.61
CA ILE A 142 0.47 -3.04 28.20
C ILE A 142 0.11 -4.05 29.30
N THR A 143 0.41 -3.73 30.56
CA THR A 143 0.10 -4.59 31.70
C THR A 143 -1.41 -4.78 31.84
N TYR A 144 -2.20 -3.71 31.73
CA TYR A 144 -3.65 -3.79 31.75
C TYR A 144 -4.19 -4.68 30.63
N PHE A 145 -3.71 -4.51 29.40
CA PHE A 145 -4.13 -5.36 28.28
C PHE A 145 -3.70 -6.82 28.46
N ALA A 146 -2.52 -7.08 29.01
CA ALA A 146 -2.06 -8.44 29.31
C ALA A 146 -2.95 -9.13 30.36
N ILE A 147 -3.36 -8.39 31.40
CA ILE A 147 -4.30 -8.88 32.41
C ILE A 147 -5.66 -9.18 31.76
N ILE A 148 -6.23 -8.24 31.00
CA ILE A 148 -7.51 -8.43 30.30
C ILE A 148 -7.42 -9.65 29.38
N GLY A 149 -6.38 -9.73 28.54
CA GLY A 149 -6.12 -10.84 27.63
C GLY A 149 -6.01 -12.19 28.35
N THR A 150 -5.44 -12.21 29.55
CA THR A 150 -5.39 -13.42 30.38
C THR A 150 -6.79 -13.84 30.84
N TYR A 151 -7.62 -12.89 31.31
CA TYR A 151 -8.99 -13.16 31.75
C TYR A 151 -9.92 -13.61 30.63
N VAL A 152 -9.76 -13.06 29.42
CA VAL A 152 -10.67 -13.38 28.29
C VAL A 152 -10.14 -14.48 27.37
N GLY A 153 -8.83 -14.75 27.37
CA GLY A 153 -8.19 -15.75 26.51
C GLY A 153 -7.77 -17.00 27.28
N ILE A 154 -6.81 -16.84 28.20
CA ILE A 154 -6.16 -17.99 28.87
C ILE A 154 -7.13 -18.68 29.83
N ILE A 155 -7.77 -17.93 30.72
CA ILE A 155 -8.63 -18.50 31.77
C ILE A 155 -9.81 -19.30 31.17
N PRO A 156 -10.56 -18.80 30.16
CA PRO A 156 -11.67 -19.55 29.57
C PRO A 156 -11.21 -20.85 28.90
N VAL A 157 -10.07 -20.84 28.20
CA VAL A 157 -9.49 -22.05 27.60
C VAL A 157 -9.14 -23.06 28.68
N MET A 158 -8.48 -22.64 29.76
CA MET A 158 -8.15 -23.51 30.88
C MET A 158 -9.39 -24.10 31.53
N ILE A 159 -10.44 -23.30 31.73
CA ILE A 159 -11.73 -23.79 32.22
C ILE A 159 -12.29 -24.84 31.25
N GLY A 160 -12.32 -24.58 29.95
CA GLY A 160 -12.78 -25.56 28.95
C GLY A 160 -11.99 -26.88 29.00
N LEU A 161 -10.67 -26.81 29.15
CA LEU A 161 -9.81 -27.99 29.28
C LEU A 161 -10.08 -28.78 30.57
N LEU A 162 -10.47 -28.12 31.66
CA LEU A 162 -10.87 -28.81 32.90
C LEU A 162 -12.17 -29.63 32.72
N TRP A 163 -13.02 -29.27 31.77
CA TRP A 163 -14.23 -30.04 31.43
C TRP A 163 -13.95 -31.21 30.46
N PHE A 164 -12.78 -31.25 29.83
CA PHE A 164 -12.40 -32.32 28.90
C PHE A 164 -12.64 -33.75 29.42
N PRO A 165 -12.21 -34.14 30.65
CA PRO A 165 -12.40 -35.50 31.16
C PRO A 165 -13.86 -35.91 31.39
N PHE A 166 -14.80 -34.97 31.37
CA PHE A 166 -16.24 -35.25 31.54
C PHE A 166 -16.99 -35.34 30.21
N ILE A 167 -16.35 -34.89 29.12
CA ILE A 167 -16.94 -34.86 27.77
C ILE A 167 -16.35 -36.00 26.91
N SER A 168 -15.15 -36.48 27.23
CA SER A 168 -14.52 -37.67 26.63
C SER A 168 -14.99 -38.97 27.28
#